data_AF-V4S6F8-F1
#
_entry.id   AF-V4S6F8-F1
#
_cell.length_a   1.000
_cell.length_b   1.000
_cell.length_c   1.000
_cell.angle_alpha   90.00
_cell.angle_beta   90.00
_cell.angle_gamma   90.00
#
_symmetry.space_group_name_H-M   'P 1'
#
loop_
_entity.id
_entity.type
_entity.pdbx_description
1 polymer ?
#
loop_
_entity_poly.entity_id
_entity_poly.type
_entity_poly.pdbx_seq_one_letter_code
_entity_poly.pdbx_strand_id
1 'polypeptide(L)'
;DYRQKHPEVTILDPPDAIKHLHNRQSMLQDVADLNLSDCNGKVRVPRQMVITKDSLSIPDQVFEAGLKLPLVAKPLVVDGSAKSHELFLAYDRFSLSELEPPMLLQEFVNHGGILFKIYIIGETIKVVRRFSLPNVSKRELAKVVGVFRFPRVSSAAASADDADLDPGIAELPPRPLLERLARELRRRLGLQLFNIDMIREHGMRDVFYVIDINYFPGYGKMPDYEHLFTDFLLSLEQSKCRKRPATAA
;
A
#
# COMPACT_ATOMS: atom_id res chain seq x y z
N ASP A 1 -13.65 26.23 -0.56
CA ASP A 1 -13.79 27.58 0.03
C ASP A 1 -12.46 28.27 0.32
N TYR A 2 -11.65 27.79 1.28
CA TYR A 2 -10.38 28.46 1.63
C TYR A 2 -9.44 28.66 0.42
N ARG A 3 -9.21 27.61 -0.38
CA ARG A 3 -8.38 27.67 -1.60
C ARG A 3 -8.84 28.72 -2.62
N GLN A 4 -10.15 28.96 -2.74
CA GLN A 4 -10.67 29.95 -3.69
C GLN A 4 -10.38 31.39 -3.23
N LYS A 5 -10.33 31.60 -1.91
CA LYS A 5 -10.00 32.90 -1.30
C LYS A 5 -8.50 33.17 -1.21
N HIS A 6 -7.68 32.12 -1.23
CA HIS A 6 -6.24 32.17 -1.02
C HIS A 6 -5.47 31.41 -2.11
N PRO A 7 -5.45 31.89 -3.37
CA PRO A 7 -4.75 31.23 -4.48
C PRO A 7 -3.21 31.21 -4.30
N GLU A 8 -2.65 32.08 -3.46
CA GLU A 8 -1.24 32.13 -3.11
C GLU A 8 -0.78 30.94 -2.26
N VAL A 9 -1.68 30.36 -1.46
CA VAL A 9 -1.39 29.27 -0.53
C VAL A 9 -1.23 27.96 -1.31
N THR A 10 -0.11 27.27 -1.12
CA THR A 10 0.07 25.92 -1.66
C THR A 10 -0.86 24.96 -0.92
N ILE A 11 -1.69 24.23 -1.65
CA ILE A 11 -2.43 23.10 -1.09
C ILE A 11 -1.67 21.82 -1.41
N LEU A 12 -1.26 21.10 -0.37
CA LEU A 12 -0.43 19.91 -0.45
C LEU A 12 -0.99 18.80 0.47
N ASP A 13 -1.45 17.66 -0.03
CA ASP A 13 -1.81 17.41 -1.44
C ASP A 13 -3.24 17.92 -1.75
N PRO A 14 -3.62 18.08 -3.04
CA PRO A 14 -4.96 18.52 -3.40
C PRO A 14 -6.07 17.58 -2.86
N PRO A 15 -7.15 18.10 -2.24
CA PRO A 15 -8.22 17.27 -1.70
C PRO A 15 -8.84 16.27 -2.69
N ASP A 16 -8.95 16.64 -3.97
CA ASP A 16 -9.50 15.75 -4.99
C ASP A 16 -8.56 14.58 -5.31
N ALA A 17 -7.23 14.79 -5.24
CA ALA A 17 -6.24 13.72 -5.35
C ALA A 17 -6.35 12.72 -4.20
N ILE A 18 -6.56 13.23 -2.97
CA ILE A 18 -6.69 12.40 -1.76
C ILE A 18 -7.93 11.50 -1.83
N LYS A 19 -9.05 12.00 -2.37
CA LYS A 19 -10.31 11.22 -2.49
C LYS A 19 -10.14 9.92 -3.27
N HIS A 20 -9.20 9.86 -4.23
CA HIS A 20 -8.93 8.63 -4.99
C HIS A 20 -8.42 7.47 -4.13
N LEU A 21 -7.85 7.76 -2.95
CA LEU A 21 -7.36 6.77 -2.00
C LEU A 21 -8.42 6.28 -0.98
N HIS A 22 -9.63 6.85 -0.98
CA HIS A 22 -10.69 6.41 -0.04
C HIS A 22 -11.33 5.06 -0.41
N ASN A 23 -11.09 4.57 -1.63
CA ASN A 23 -11.59 3.29 -2.11
C ASN A 23 -10.40 2.37 -2.45
N ARG A 24 -10.31 1.23 -1.72
CA ARG A 24 -9.18 0.30 -1.86
C ARG A 24 -9.08 -0.33 -3.26
N GLN A 25 -10.18 -0.43 -4.00
CA GLN A 25 -10.18 -0.93 -5.37
C GLN A 25 -9.48 0.05 -6.32
N SER A 26 -9.93 1.31 -6.34
CA SER A 26 -9.34 2.33 -7.23
C SER A 26 -7.89 2.63 -6.86
N MET A 27 -7.58 2.62 -5.55
CA MET A 27 -6.23 2.86 -5.03
C MET A 27 -5.15 1.97 -5.65
N LEU A 28 -5.41 0.67 -5.82
CA LEU A 28 -4.44 -0.26 -6.38
C LEU A 28 -4.58 -0.42 -7.90
N GLN A 29 -5.63 0.12 -8.51
CA GLN A 29 -5.83 0.07 -9.95
C GLN A 29 -4.70 0.81 -10.69
N ASP A 30 -4.25 1.96 -10.18
CA ASP A 30 -3.13 2.70 -10.77
C ASP A 30 -1.82 1.88 -10.79
N VAL A 31 -1.60 1.05 -9.78
CA VAL A 31 -0.45 0.13 -9.73
C VAL A 31 -0.64 -1.01 -10.74
N ALA A 32 -1.84 -1.58 -10.82
CA ALA A 32 -2.15 -2.65 -11.76
C ALA A 32 -1.97 -2.19 -13.23
N ASP A 33 -2.43 -0.98 -13.55
CA ASP A 33 -2.37 -0.38 -14.88
C ASP A 33 -0.96 0.05 -15.28
N LEU A 34 -0.05 0.19 -14.32
CA LEU A 34 1.35 0.53 -14.61
C LEU A 34 2.10 -0.62 -15.29
N ASN A 35 1.72 -1.88 -15.02
CA ASN A 35 2.38 -3.08 -15.52
C ASN A 35 3.92 -2.97 -15.49
N LEU A 36 4.46 -2.52 -14.34
CA LEU A 36 5.86 -2.17 -14.22
C LEU A 36 6.71 -3.45 -14.15
N SER A 37 7.43 -3.72 -15.24
CA SER A 37 8.32 -4.87 -15.39
C SER A 37 9.55 -4.45 -16.17
N ASP A 38 10.74 -4.53 -15.57
CA ASP A 38 12.02 -4.30 -16.23
C ASP A 38 13.15 -5.15 -15.61
N CYS A 39 14.42 -4.85 -15.93
CA CYS A 39 15.58 -5.56 -15.41
C CYS A 39 15.74 -5.46 -13.88
N ASN A 40 15.08 -4.52 -13.23
CA ASN A 40 15.09 -4.34 -11.78
C ASN A 40 13.96 -5.10 -11.07
N GLY A 41 13.09 -5.77 -11.84
CA GLY A 41 12.01 -6.60 -11.33
C GLY A 41 10.61 -6.17 -11.78
N LYS A 42 9.62 -6.78 -11.15
CA LYS A 42 8.20 -6.68 -11.51
C LYS A 42 7.40 -6.21 -10.31
N VAL A 43 6.57 -5.20 -10.50
CA VAL A 43 5.62 -4.72 -9.50
C VAL A 43 4.21 -5.08 -9.95
N ARG A 44 3.48 -5.75 -9.06
CA ARG A 44 2.11 -6.22 -9.32
C ARG A 44 1.20 -5.86 -8.15
N VAL A 45 -0.07 -6.17 -8.32
CA VAL A 45 -1.07 -6.19 -7.24
C VAL A 45 -1.55 -7.63 -7.11
N PRO A 46 -1.72 -8.18 -5.89
CA PRO A 46 -2.28 -9.51 -5.75
C PRO A 46 -3.69 -9.55 -6.33
N ARG A 47 -4.12 -10.70 -6.84
CA ARG A 47 -5.48 -10.80 -7.41
C ARG A 47 -6.48 -10.49 -6.31
N GLN A 48 -7.50 -9.71 -6.66
CA GLN A 48 -8.44 -9.19 -5.69
C GLN A 48 -9.80 -8.96 -6.32
N MET A 49 -10.84 -9.00 -5.50
CA MET A 49 -12.21 -8.72 -5.92
C MET A 49 -12.96 -7.95 -4.84
N VAL A 50 -13.92 -7.13 -5.25
CA VAL A 50 -14.78 -6.38 -4.35
C VAL A 50 -16.09 -7.14 -4.17
N ILE A 51 -16.47 -7.33 -2.90
CA ILE A 51 -17.78 -7.84 -2.49
C ILE A 51 -18.57 -6.66 -1.92
N THR A 52 -19.74 -6.39 -2.48
CA THR A 52 -20.49 -5.17 -2.14
C THR A 52 -21.65 -5.40 -1.18
N LYS A 53 -22.35 -6.53 -1.22
CA LYS A 53 -23.63 -6.70 -0.47
C LYS A 53 -23.86 -8.07 0.15
N ASP A 54 -23.88 -9.14 -0.64
CA ASP A 54 -24.37 -10.44 -0.17
C ASP A 54 -23.23 -11.32 0.35
N SER A 55 -23.17 -11.53 1.67
CA SER A 55 -22.20 -12.41 2.32
C SER A 55 -22.35 -13.87 1.90
N LEU A 56 -23.58 -14.33 1.65
CA LEU A 56 -23.84 -15.75 1.38
C LEU A 56 -23.34 -16.19 0.01
N SER A 57 -23.23 -15.27 -0.95
CA SER A 57 -22.66 -15.55 -2.28
C SER A 57 -21.15 -15.35 -2.37
N ILE A 58 -20.47 -14.87 -1.31
CA ILE A 58 -19.00 -14.71 -1.32
C ILE A 58 -18.29 -16.01 -1.72
N PRO A 59 -18.62 -17.18 -1.14
CA PRO A 59 -17.98 -18.44 -1.52
C PRO A 59 -18.06 -18.75 -3.02
N ASP A 60 -19.23 -18.55 -3.63
CA ASP A 60 -19.49 -18.78 -5.06
C ASP A 60 -18.75 -17.79 -5.94
N GLN A 61 -18.85 -16.49 -5.63
CA GLN A 61 -18.12 -15.45 -6.35
C GLN A 61 -16.59 -15.66 -6.32
N VAL A 62 -16.03 -16.05 -5.17
CA VAL A 62 -14.60 -16.34 -5.02
C VAL A 62 -14.17 -17.53 -5.88
N PHE A 63 -15.00 -18.57 -5.94
CA PHE A 63 -14.74 -19.75 -6.76
C PHE A 63 -14.83 -19.45 -8.26
N GLU A 64 -15.86 -18.74 -8.69
CA GLU A 64 -16.04 -18.32 -10.08
C GLU A 64 -14.92 -17.39 -10.55
N ALA A 65 -14.49 -16.47 -9.69
CA ALA A 65 -13.32 -15.63 -9.94
C ALA A 65 -12.00 -16.40 -9.88
N GLY A 66 -12.01 -17.64 -9.37
CA GLY A 66 -10.83 -18.50 -9.25
C GLY A 66 -9.76 -17.94 -8.30
N LEU A 67 -10.14 -17.16 -7.28
CA LEU A 67 -9.18 -16.65 -6.29
C LEU A 67 -8.63 -17.78 -5.41
N LYS A 68 -7.35 -17.68 -5.05
CA LYS A 68 -6.66 -18.69 -4.24
C LYS A 68 -6.65 -18.32 -2.76
N LEU A 69 -6.95 -19.31 -1.92
CA LEU A 69 -6.82 -19.20 -0.47
C LEU A 69 -5.34 -19.30 -0.01
N PRO A 70 -4.97 -18.64 1.09
CA PRO A 70 -5.85 -17.84 1.94
C PRO A 70 -6.11 -16.44 1.37
N LEU A 71 -7.22 -15.81 1.77
CA LEU A 71 -7.62 -14.47 1.33
C LEU A 71 -7.52 -13.46 2.47
N VAL A 72 -6.90 -12.32 2.20
CA VAL A 72 -6.95 -11.14 3.07
C VAL A 72 -8.22 -10.37 2.78
N ALA A 73 -9.11 -10.30 3.76
CA ALA A 73 -10.31 -9.48 3.72
C ALA A 73 -10.03 -8.10 4.35
N LYS A 74 -10.35 -7.04 3.61
CA LYS A 74 -10.18 -5.64 4.02
C LYS A 74 -11.50 -4.88 3.80
N PRO A 75 -11.97 -4.04 4.73
CA PRO A 75 -13.11 -3.15 4.49
C PRO A 75 -12.94 -2.34 3.20
N LEU A 76 -13.98 -2.13 2.40
CA LEU A 76 -13.82 -1.45 1.12
C LEU A 76 -13.51 0.05 1.30
N VAL A 77 -14.19 0.67 2.27
CA VAL A 77 -14.12 2.10 2.55
C VAL A 77 -13.05 2.37 3.59
N VAL A 78 -12.19 3.36 3.32
CA VAL A 78 -11.19 3.86 4.27
C VAL A 78 -11.65 5.24 4.74
N ASP A 79 -12.36 5.27 5.87
CA ASP A 79 -12.94 6.49 6.47
C ASP A 79 -12.22 6.96 7.75
N GLY A 80 -11.17 6.24 8.17
CA GLY A 80 -10.41 6.51 9.39
C GLY A 80 -11.07 6.01 10.68
N SER A 81 -12.24 5.37 10.61
CA SER A 81 -12.86 4.70 11.76
C SER A 81 -12.08 3.45 12.18
N ALA A 82 -12.21 3.03 13.46
CA ALA A 82 -11.61 1.78 13.90
C ALA A 82 -12.09 0.55 13.09
N LYS A 83 -13.35 0.59 12.60
CA LYS A 83 -13.94 -0.47 11.79
C LYS A 83 -13.36 -0.56 10.37
N SER A 84 -12.98 0.55 9.74
CA SER A 84 -12.34 0.52 8.39
C SER A 84 -10.91 -0.06 8.39
N HIS A 85 -10.40 -0.40 9.58
CA HIS A 85 -9.07 -0.95 9.81
C HIS A 85 -9.06 -2.41 10.28
N GLU A 86 -10.20 -3.07 10.41
CA GLU A 86 -10.24 -4.49 10.74
C GLU A 86 -9.77 -5.32 9.54
N LEU A 87 -8.88 -6.27 9.77
CA LEU A 87 -8.33 -7.14 8.74
C LEU A 87 -8.54 -8.59 9.13
N PHE A 88 -8.89 -9.40 8.14
CA PHE A 88 -9.17 -10.82 8.34
C PHE A 88 -8.38 -11.66 7.35
N LEU A 89 -7.96 -12.84 7.79
CA LEU A 89 -7.35 -13.86 6.93
C LEU A 89 -8.27 -15.08 6.90
N ALA A 90 -8.83 -15.35 5.73
CA ALA A 90 -9.74 -16.47 5.48
C ALA A 90 -8.97 -17.65 4.90
N TYR A 91 -9.04 -18.81 5.55
CA TYR A 91 -8.29 -20.01 5.16
C TYR A 91 -9.09 -20.99 4.31
N ASP A 92 -10.41 -20.96 4.42
CA ASP A 92 -11.33 -21.82 3.69
C ASP A 92 -12.44 -21.02 3.03
N ARG A 93 -13.13 -21.69 2.10
CA ARG A 93 -14.18 -21.10 1.27
C ARG A 93 -15.49 -20.93 2.02
N PHE A 94 -15.80 -21.78 2.98
CA PHE A 94 -17.11 -21.82 3.64
C PHE A 94 -17.24 -20.69 4.66
N SER A 95 -16.18 -20.41 5.41
CA SER A 95 -16.19 -19.31 6.38
C SER A 95 -16.14 -17.92 5.74
N LEU A 96 -16.00 -17.81 4.40
CA LEU A 96 -16.09 -16.52 3.72
C LEU A 96 -17.46 -15.84 3.90
N SER A 97 -18.53 -16.61 4.14
CA SER A 97 -19.85 -16.04 4.42
C SER A 97 -19.98 -15.38 5.79
N GLU A 98 -19.01 -15.57 6.68
CA GLU A 98 -18.94 -14.91 7.99
C GLU A 98 -18.47 -13.44 7.87
N LEU A 99 -17.94 -13.07 6.72
CA LEU A 99 -17.45 -11.73 6.44
C LEU A 99 -18.61 -10.74 6.19
N GLU A 100 -18.41 -9.48 6.59
CA GLU A 100 -19.39 -8.40 6.43
C GLU A 100 -19.00 -7.43 5.29
N PRO A 101 -19.69 -7.46 4.13
CA PRO A 101 -19.53 -6.47 3.07
C PRO A 101 -19.93 -5.04 3.50
N PRO A 102 -19.42 -3.99 2.84
CA PRO A 102 -18.58 -4.04 1.64
C PRO A 102 -17.09 -4.26 1.96
N MET A 103 -16.45 -5.15 1.21
CA MET A 103 -15.05 -5.49 1.40
C MET A 103 -14.30 -5.83 0.13
N LEU A 104 -12.98 -5.78 0.22
CA LEU A 104 -12.02 -6.23 -0.77
C LEU A 104 -11.41 -7.55 -0.27
N LEU A 105 -11.54 -8.61 -1.06
CA LEU A 105 -10.83 -9.87 -0.88
C LEU A 105 -9.59 -9.87 -1.76
N GLN A 106 -8.42 -10.12 -1.19
CA GLN A 106 -7.13 -10.09 -1.87
C GLN A 106 -6.36 -11.39 -1.59
N GLU A 107 -5.78 -12.02 -2.61
CA GLU A 107 -4.94 -13.20 -2.44
C GLU A 107 -3.78 -12.92 -1.48
N PHE A 108 -3.59 -13.80 -0.50
CA PHE A 108 -2.41 -13.77 0.36
C PHE A 108 -1.20 -14.29 -0.40
N VAL A 109 -0.16 -13.47 -0.50
CA VAL A 109 1.12 -13.85 -1.10
C VAL A 109 2.10 -14.12 0.03
N ASN A 110 2.68 -15.31 0.08
CA ASN A 110 3.77 -15.60 1.01
C ASN A 110 4.94 -14.66 0.72
N HIS A 111 5.49 -14.02 1.76
CA HIS A 111 6.49 -12.95 1.63
C HIS A 111 7.56 -12.95 2.73
N GLY A 112 7.75 -14.09 3.39
CA GLY A 112 8.78 -14.26 4.42
C GLY A 112 8.54 -13.44 5.69
N GLY A 113 7.33 -12.94 5.92
CA GLY A 113 7.00 -12.15 7.11
C GLY A 113 7.58 -10.74 7.11
N ILE A 114 8.05 -10.22 5.97
CA ILE A 114 8.63 -8.87 5.86
C ILE A 114 7.82 -7.98 4.90
N LEU A 115 7.50 -6.79 5.39
CA LEU A 115 6.91 -5.71 4.61
C LEU A 115 7.94 -4.58 4.42
N PHE A 116 8.05 -4.10 3.19
CA PHE A 116 8.78 -2.89 2.85
C PHE A 116 7.81 -1.70 2.83
N LYS A 117 7.94 -0.84 3.83
CA LYS A 117 7.18 0.42 3.89
C LYS A 117 8.00 1.50 3.19
N ILE A 118 7.54 1.90 2.01
CA ILE A 118 8.24 2.85 1.13
C ILE A 118 7.57 4.21 1.29
N TYR A 119 8.20 5.10 2.03
CA TYR A 119 7.78 6.48 2.21
C TYR A 119 8.22 7.34 1.02
N ILE A 120 7.28 8.13 0.49
CA ILE A 120 7.48 9.03 -0.63
C ILE A 120 7.18 10.44 -0.14
N ILE A 121 8.19 11.30 -0.22
CA ILE A 121 8.13 12.72 0.16
C ILE A 121 8.66 13.53 -1.03
N GLY A 122 7.76 13.93 -1.93
CA GLY A 122 8.15 14.54 -3.19
C GLY A 122 9.00 13.57 -4.03
N GLU A 123 10.23 13.94 -4.34
CA GLU A 123 11.20 13.07 -5.05
C GLU A 123 11.95 12.11 -4.11
N THR A 124 11.88 12.33 -2.80
CA THR A 124 12.62 11.54 -1.81
C THR A 124 11.90 10.22 -1.53
N ILE A 125 12.68 9.13 -1.51
CA ILE A 125 12.22 7.78 -1.18
C ILE A 125 12.99 7.27 0.03
N LYS A 126 12.28 6.80 1.05
CA LYS A 126 12.86 6.11 2.20
C LYS A 126 12.14 4.78 2.42
N VAL A 127 12.89 3.70 2.56
CA VAL A 127 12.34 2.36 2.79
C VAL A 127 12.63 1.95 4.23
N VAL A 128 11.62 1.41 4.90
CA VAL A 128 11.71 0.85 6.26
C VAL A 128 11.18 -0.58 6.24
N ARG A 129 11.90 -1.52 6.84
CA ARG A 129 11.43 -2.90 6.99
C ARG A 129 10.51 -3.02 8.20
N ARG A 130 9.43 -3.78 8.05
CA ARG A 130 8.46 -4.08 9.11
C ARG A 130 8.19 -5.58 9.15
N PHE A 131 8.01 -6.13 10.35
CA PHE A 131 7.41 -7.45 10.45
C PHE A 131 5.98 -7.44 9.92
N SER A 132 5.60 -8.53 9.28
CA SER A 132 4.32 -8.78 8.63
C SER A 132 3.81 -10.17 9.01
N LEU A 133 2.71 -10.59 8.39
CA LEU A 133 2.17 -11.93 8.59
C LEU A 133 3.16 -13.00 8.12
N PRO A 134 3.37 -14.08 8.90
CA PRO A 134 4.24 -15.17 8.49
C PRO A 134 3.69 -15.89 7.25
N ASN A 135 4.56 -16.65 6.59
CA ASN A 135 4.13 -17.49 5.48
C ASN A 135 3.10 -18.53 5.95
N VAL A 136 2.12 -18.81 5.09
CA VAL A 136 1.15 -19.88 5.27
C VAL A 136 1.59 -21.09 4.46
N SER A 137 1.76 -22.23 5.14
CA SER A 137 2.07 -23.51 4.51
C SER A 137 0.81 -24.23 4.03
N LYS A 138 0.97 -25.16 3.07
CA LYS A 138 -0.11 -26.06 2.63
C LYS A 138 -0.70 -26.89 3.78
N ARG A 139 0.14 -27.23 4.78
CA ARG A 139 -0.28 -28.00 5.95
C ARG A 139 -1.18 -27.17 6.87
N GLU A 140 -0.88 -25.88 7.03
CA GLU A 140 -1.74 -24.96 7.77
C GLU A 140 -3.06 -24.73 7.04
N LEU A 141 -3.03 -24.52 5.72
CA LEU A 141 -4.24 -24.44 4.89
C LEU A 141 -5.17 -25.66 5.02
N ALA A 142 -4.60 -26.85 5.23
CA ALA A 142 -5.39 -28.08 5.40
C ALA A 142 -5.93 -28.28 6.84
N LYS A 143 -5.39 -27.55 7.83
CA LYS A 143 -5.71 -27.72 9.24
C LYS A 143 -6.53 -26.57 9.82
N VAL A 144 -6.26 -25.36 9.34
CA VAL A 144 -6.88 -24.13 9.81
C VAL A 144 -8.14 -23.92 8.98
N VAL A 145 -9.27 -23.91 9.67
CA VAL A 145 -10.59 -23.60 9.11
C VAL A 145 -11.08 -22.35 9.83
N GLY A 146 -11.64 -21.42 9.09
CA GLY A 146 -12.22 -20.20 9.61
C GLY A 146 -11.63 -18.93 9.02
N VAL A 147 -12.23 -17.83 9.49
CA VAL A 147 -11.78 -16.47 9.28
C VAL A 147 -11.16 -15.96 10.57
N PHE A 148 -9.91 -15.48 10.49
CA PHE A 148 -9.19 -14.99 11.67
C PHE A 148 -8.92 -13.50 11.54
N ARG A 149 -9.44 -12.74 12.51
CA ARG A 149 -9.07 -11.33 12.66
C ARG A 149 -7.61 -11.22 13.06
N PHE A 150 -6.86 -10.35 12.41
CA PHE A 150 -5.49 -10.02 12.81
C PHE A 150 -5.32 -8.51 12.96
N PRO A 151 -4.50 -8.04 13.94
CA PRO A 151 -4.22 -6.62 14.09
C PRO A 151 -3.43 -6.10 12.89
N ARG A 152 -3.36 -4.78 12.68
CA ARG A 152 -2.46 -4.19 11.67
C ARG A 152 -0.99 -4.44 12.05
N VAL A 153 -0.50 -5.63 11.72
CA VAL A 153 0.84 -6.12 12.07
C VAL A 153 1.88 -5.10 11.61
N SER A 154 1.72 -4.50 10.43
CA SER A 154 2.64 -3.51 9.88
C SER A 154 2.64 -2.13 10.54
N SER A 155 1.55 -1.73 11.22
CA SER A 155 1.48 -0.42 11.91
C SER A 155 2.01 -0.48 13.36
N ALA A 156 1.87 -1.63 14.00
CA ALA A 156 2.24 -1.88 15.40
C ALA A 156 3.54 -2.67 15.56
N ALA A 157 3.97 -3.43 14.54
CA ALA A 157 5.20 -4.19 14.62
C ALA A 157 6.42 -3.27 14.75
N ALA A 158 7.37 -3.76 15.54
CA ALA A 158 8.71 -3.22 15.64
C ALA A 158 9.32 -3.04 14.24
N SER A 159 10.18 -2.04 14.12
CA SER A 159 11.09 -1.98 12.97
C SER A 159 11.80 -3.32 12.84
N ALA A 160 11.88 -3.83 11.61
CA ALA A 160 12.65 -5.02 11.32
C ALA A 160 14.03 -4.65 10.74
N ASP A 161 14.40 -3.37 10.76
CA ASP A 161 15.67 -2.90 10.18
C ASP A 161 16.89 -3.41 10.94
N ASP A 162 16.78 -3.55 12.26
CA ASP A 162 17.85 -4.01 13.16
C ASP A 162 17.76 -5.51 13.48
N ALA A 163 16.79 -6.21 12.88
CA ALA A 163 16.60 -7.64 13.10
C ALA A 163 17.61 -8.45 12.25
N ASP A 164 18.11 -9.54 12.82
CA ASP A 164 18.89 -10.53 12.08
C ASP A 164 17.95 -11.35 11.19
N LEU A 165 17.87 -10.96 9.91
CA LEU A 165 16.97 -11.53 8.92
C LEU A 165 17.76 -12.18 7.80
N ASP A 166 17.20 -13.25 7.22
CA ASP A 166 17.74 -13.86 6.00
C ASP A 166 17.90 -12.78 4.91
N PRO A 167 19.13 -12.55 4.40
CA PRO A 167 19.39 -11.59 3.34
C PRO A 167 18.51 -11.80 2.10
N GLY A 168 18.16 -13.06 1.77
CA GLY A 168 17.29 -13.38 0.63
C GLY A 168 15.85 -12.89 0.79
N ILE A 169 15.41 -12.64 2.02
CA ILE A 169 14.08 -12.13 2.37
C ILE A 169 14.11 -10.62 2.61
N ALA A 170 15.14 -10.13 3.31
CA ALA A 170 15.20 -8.77 3.83
C ALA A 170 15.94 -7.76 2.94
N GLU A 171 16.54 -8.21 1.83
CA GLU A 171 17.11 -7.31 0.82
C GLU A 171 16.05 -6.29 0.37
N LEU A 172 16.46 -5.01 0.29
CA LEU A 172 15.54 -3.95 -0.11
C LEU A 172 15.19 -4.08 -1.61
N PRO A 173 13.97 -3.67 -2.02
CA PRO A 173 13.65 -3.56 -3.43
C PRO A 173 14.65 -2.64 -4.15
N PRO A 174 15.06 -2.95 -5.39
CA PRO A 174 16.06 -2.15 -6.11
C PRO A 174 15.65 -0.68 -6.20
N ARG A 175 16.57 0.22 -5.86
CA ARG A 175 16.31 1.67 -5.87
C ARG A 175 15.77 2.19 -7.22
N PRO A 176 16.31 1.78 -8.39
CA PRO A 176 15.77 2.22 -9.69
C PRO A 176 14.30 1.81 -9.91
N LEU A 177 13.91 0.62 -9.41
CA LEU A 177 12.53 0.14 -9.44
C LEU A 177 11.62 1.09 -8.64
N LEU A 178 12.05 1.43 -7.42
CA LEU A 178 11.32 2.31 -6.51
C LEU A 178 11.20 3.74 -7.05
N GLU A 179 12.28 4.28 -7.63
CA GLU A 179 12.28 5.61 -8.24
C GLU A 179 11.30 5.70 -9.41
N ARG A 180 11.24 4.66 -10.26
CA ARG A 180 10.28 4.59 -11.35
C ARG A 180 8.85 4.44 -10.83
N LEU A 181 8.61 3.54 -9.87
CA LEU A 181 7.29 3.33 -9.27
C LEU A 181 6.77 4.61 -8.60
N ALA A 182 7.59 5.25 -7.76
CA ALA A 182 7.21 6.46 -7.03
C ALA A 182 6.90 7.62 -7.98
N ARG A 183 7.73 7.83 -9.01
CA ARG A 183 7.49 8.86 -10.04
C ARG A 183 6.16 8.65 -10.77
N GLU A 184 5.90 7.42 -11.21
CA GLU A 184 4.65 7.12 -11.91
C GLU A 184 3.42 7.25 -11.02
N LEU A 185 3.48 6.77 -9.78
CA LEU A 185 2.36 6.88 -8.85
C LEU A 185 2.10 8.33 -8.43
N ARG A 186 3.12 9.15 -8.20
CA ARG A 186 2.94 10.59 -7.96
C ARG A 186 2.21 11.27 -9.11
N ARG A 187 2.56 10.92 -10.35
CA ARG A 187 1.93 11.48 -11.55
C ARG A 187 0.46 11.05 -11.69
N ARG A 188 0.15 9.78 -11.44
CA ARG A 188 -1.20 9.22 -11.58
C ARG A 188 -2.13 9.63 -10.45
N LEU A 189 -1.66 9.53 -9.20
CA LEU A 189 -2.42 9.88 -8.02
C LEU A 189 -2.51 11.38 -7.79
N GLY A 190 -1.56 12.17 -8.33
CA GLY A 190 -1.47 13.61 -8.06
C GLY A 190 -1.03 13.93 -6.63
N LEU A 191 -0.39 12.97 -5.95
CA LEU A 191 0.07 13.07 -4.57
C LEU A 191 1.59 13.26 -4.50
N GLN A 192 2.08 13.86 -3.44
CA GLN A 192 3.50 13.98 -3.11
C GLN A 192 3.85 13.31 -1.78
N LEU A 193 2.86 13.15 -0.89
CA LEU A 193 3.06 12.64 0.46
C LEU A 193 2.22 11.38 0.69
N PHE A 194 2.85 10.22 0.49
CA PHE A 194 2.21 8.93 0.75
C PHE A 194 3.26 7.87 1.03
N ASN A 195 2.82 6.70 1.51
CA ASN A 195 3.66 5.51 1.46
C ASN A 195 2.98 4.38 0.71
N ILE A 196 3.83 3.46 0.26
CA ILE A 196 3.45 2.20 -0.36
C ILE A 196 3.82 1.09 0.62
N ASP A 197 2.87 0.20 0.90
CA ASP A 197 3.14 -1.05 1.59
C ASP A 197 3.40 -2.13 0.52
N MET A 198 4.65 -2.58 0.43
CA MET A 198 5.12 -3.53 -0.59
C MET A 198 5.68 -4.81 0.05
N ILE A 199 5.34 -5.96 -0.52
CA ILE A 199 5.89 -7.27 -0.13
C ILE A 199 6.66 -7.88 -1.31
N ARG A 200 7.65 -8.72 -1.01
CA ARG A 200 8.37 -9.53 -2.01
C ARG A 200 7.84 -10.96 -1.96
N GLU A 201 7.53 -11.56 -3.11
CA GLU A 201 7.05 -12.94 -3.14
C GLU A 201 8.13 -13.92 -2.66
N HIS A 202 7.78 -14.76 -1.70
CA HIS A 202 8.72 -15.71 -1.10
C HIS A 202 9.21 -16.72 -2.14
N GLY A 203 10.53 -16.87 -2.25
CA GLY A 203 11.17 -17.72 -3.27
C GLY A 203 11.43 -17.02 -4.60
N MET A 204 10.93 -15.79 -4.79
CA MET A 204 11.20 -14.95 -5.97
C MET A 204 12.00 -13.72 -5.55
N ARG A 205 13.09 -13.41 -6.25
CA ARG A 205 13.93 -12.25 -5.90
C ARG A 205 13.40 -10.93 -6.46
N ASP A 206 12.72 -10.98 -7.60
CA ASP A 206 12.41 -9.83 -8.44
C ASP A 206 10.91 -9.58 -8.60
N VAL A 207 10.05 -10.30 -7.87
CA VAL A 207 8.59 -10.12 -7.91
C VAL A 207 8.09 -9.45 -6.64
N PHE A 208 7.55 -8.25 -6.80
CA PHE A 208 7.04 -7.41 -5.74
C PHE A 208 5.54 -7.15 -5.90
N TYR A 209 4.84 -7.06 -4.79
CA TYR A 209 3.41 -6.78 -4.73
C TYR A 209 3.15 -5.55 -3.88
N VAL A 210 2.41 -4.58 -4.44
CA VAL A 210 1.84 -3.49 -3.65
C VAL A 210 0.51 -3.96 -3.07
N ILE A 211 0.37 -3.85 -1.75
CA ILE A 211 -0.81 -4.34 -1.03
C ILE A 211 -1.65 -3.21 -0.42
N ASP A 212 -1.07 -2.01 -0.26
CA ASP A 212 -1.75 -0.82 0.27
C ASP A 212 -1.00 0.47 -0.11
N ILE A 213 -1.73 1.58 -0.22
CA ILE A 213 -1.18 2.94 -0.38
C ILE A 213 -1.87 3.83 0.65
N ASN A 214 -1.11 4.54 1.48
CA ASN A 214 -1.70 5.43 2.48
C ASN A 214 -1.29 6.87 2.22
N TYR A 215 -2.28 7.77 2.18
CA TYR A 215 -2.05 9.21 2.17
C TYR A 215 -1.49 9.67 3.50
N PHE A 216 -0.47 10.53 3.46
CA PHE A 216 0.14 11.19 4.63
C PHE A 216 0.22 10.27 5.87
N PRO A 217 0.99 9.17 5.78
CA PRO A 217 1.10 8.22 6.88
C PRO A 217 1.79 8.81 8.11
N GLY A 218 1.83 8.05 9.20
CA GLY A 218 2.69 8.38 10.33
C GLY A 218 4.17 8.31 9.95
N TYR A 219 4.80 9.47 9.78
CA TYR A 219 6.23 9.62 9.48
C TYR A 219 7.14 9.60 10.72
N GLY A 220 6.59 9.72 11.93
CA GLY A 220 7.39 9.74 13.17
C GLY A 220 8.19 8.45 13.45
N LYS A 221 7.98 7.38 12.67
CA LYS A 221 8.79 6.15 12.72
C LYS A 221 9.77 6.03 11.55
N MET A 222 9.89 7.05 10.71
CA MET A 222 10.82 7.12 9.61
C MET A 222 12.09 7.85 10.11
N PRO A 223 13.29 7.27 9.94
CA PRO A 223 14.51 7.96 10.30
C PRO A 223 14.66 9.27 9.52
N ASP A 224 15.13 10.32 10.21
CA ASP A 224 15.43 11.65 9.66
C ASP A 224 14.21 12.38 9.07
N TYR A 225 12.99 12.04 9.51
CA TYR A 225 11.79 12.58 8.88
C TYR A 225 11.69 14.11 8.98
N GLU A 226 12.16 14.72 10.07
CA GLU A 226 12.10 16.16 10.27
C GLU A 226 12.87 16.88 9.16
N HIS A 227 14.12 16.48 8.92
CA HIS A 227 14.97 17.08 7.90
C HIS A 227 14.41 16.84 6.49
N LEU A 228 13.98 15.61 6.19
CA LEU A 228 13.42 15.26 4.89
C LEU A 228 12.14 16.05 4.59
N PHE A 229 11.29 16.28 5.59
CA PHE A 229 10.09 17.11 5.44
C PHE A 229 10.43 18.58 5.25
N THR A 230 11.35 19.13 6.05
CA THR A 230 11.75 20.54 5.92
C THR A 230 12.35 20.80 4.55
N ASP A 231 13.28 19.96 4.08
CA ASP A 231 13.88 20.08 2.75
C ASP A 231 12.84 20.01 1.65
N PHE A 232 11.87 19.10 1.78
CA PHE A 232 10.78 18.99 0.83
C PHE A 232 9.91 20.25 0.80
N LEU A 233 9.51 20.80 1.95
CA LEU A 233 8.72 22.03 2.00
C LEU A 233 9.47 23.22 1.38
N LEU A 234 10.78 23.34 1.64
CA LEU A 234 11.64 24.33 1.01
C LEU A 234 11.70 24.14 -0.52
N SER A 235 11.76 22.90 -0.99
CA SER A 235 11.79 22.59 -2.43
C SER A 235 10.52 23.04 -3.17
N LEU A 236 9.36 23.05 -2.50
CA LEU A 236 8.09 23.51 -3.06
C LEU A 236 8.08 25.02 -3.27
N GLU A 237 8.66 25.77 -2.33
CA GLU A 237 8.80 27.23 -2.43
C GLU A 237 9.73 27.62 -3.58
N GLN A 238 10.90 26.98 -3.68
CA GLN A 238 11.85 27.22 -4.76
C GLN A 238 11.25 26.92 -6.14
N SER A 239 10.45 25.84 -6.24
CA SER A 239 9.75 25.46 -7.47
C SER A 239 8.68 26.49 -7.86
N LYS A 240 8.01 27.14 -6.90
CA LYS A 240 7.11 28.26 -7.16
C LYS A 240 7.85 29.49 -7.68
N CYS A 241 9.00 29.85 -7.11
CA CYS A 241 9.80 30.98 -7.58
C CYS A 241 10.31 30.77 -9.01
N ARG A 242 10.75 29.55 -9.37
CA ARG A 242 11.20 29.24 -10.73
C ARG A 242 10.10 29.28 -11.80
N LYS A 243 8.83 29.09 -11.42
CA LYS A 243 7.68 29.09 -12.34
C LYS A 243 7.04 30.47 -12.53
N ARG A 244 7.42 31.49 -11.76
CA ARG A 244 7.04 32.87 -12.04
C ARG A 244 7.89 33.36 -13.21
N PRO A 245 7.30 33.79 -14.35
CA PRO A 245 8.09 34.41 -15.39
C PRO A 245 8.76 35.64 -14.78
N ALA A 246 10.06 35.82 -15.06
CA ALA A 246 10.70 37.11 -14.84
C ALA A 246 9.91 38.11 -15.68
N THR A 247 9.04 38.89 -15.05
CA THR A 247 8.46 40.07 -15.67
C THR A 247 9.63 40.96 -16.01
N ALA A 248 9.95 41.02 -17.30
CA ALA A 248 10.95 41.90 -17.87
C ALA A 248 10.66 43.33 -17.41
N ALA A 249 11.68 43.96 -16.85
CA ALA A 249 11.75 45.41 -16.67
C ALA A 249 11.89 46.11 -18.03
#